data_AF-A0A959HBB0-F1
#
_entry.id   AF-A0A959HBB0-F1
#
_cell.length_a   1.000
_cell.length_b   1.000
_cell.length_c   1.000
_cell.angle_alpha   90.00
_cell.angle_beta   90.00
_cell.angle_gamma   90.00
#
_symmetry.space_group_name_H-M   'P 1'
#
loop_
_entity.id
_entity.type
_entity.pdbx_description
1 polymer ?
#
loop_
_entity_poly.entity_id
_entity_poly.type
_entity_poly.pdbx_seq_one_letter_code
_entity_poly.pdbx_strand_id
1 'polypeptide(L)'
;MPEDLIVSACQPQSVLAQVLLEPEPELEDTLTYDITAWALPYAYGLKAYASTQRLDSEKMEEETAYWEEKQKPDTISPYAYLIEWSSMTDARFLAALLRKGVKARFANGQFTIEGQQYEPGTVVITRADNRKMDAGRFNEIMANTARELGQPLRTVSTGFADSGFDLGSGSLEFIEKPRVAVLTGEKTSANSFGEVWYFFEQCLDYPLFPIKPDQISGIEYSDYNVLVMPEGDYEIDEDGIESLSGWIRRGGRLIAIGSALAALEGKEGFSLSKYATEEEEEEAREERENTSLDRRLDPFAGQSRRYISQSIPGAIFKLQLDTSHPLAYGLDTYYSLKTSSDFYQLLKDTWNVGYIGEAPEVIGFAGSGALEDIKNTAVFAVQDKGRGAAIYLVDNPLFRGFWENGKFLFCNALFFAGQ
;
A
#
# COMPACT_ATOMS: atom_id res chain seq x y z
N MET A 1 -27.10 -10.18 -5.76
CA MET A 1 -26.83 -10.38 -7.21
C MET A 1 -25.82 -11.52 -7.34
N PRO A 2 -25.61 -12.18 -8.48
CA PRO A 2 -24.42 -13.00 -8.62
C PRO A 2 -23.19 -12.07 -8.51
N GLU A 3 -22.47 -12.17 -7.39
CA GLU A 3 -21.32 -11.29 -7.06
C GLU A 3 -20.01 -11.76 -7.69
N ASP A 4 -20.05 -12.92 -8.37
CA ASP A 4 -18.87 -13.60 -8.86
C ASP A 4 -18.66 -13.41 -10.36
N LEU A 5 -17.43 -13.06 -10.75
CA LEU A 5 -16.99 -13.04 -12.14
C LEU A 5 -16.52 -14.44 -12.57
N ILE A 6 -17.17 -15.01 -13.59
CA ILE A 6 -16.74 -16.30 -14.16
C ILE A 6 -15.90 -16.05 -15.42
N VAL A 7 -14.62 -16.43 -15.36
CA VAL A 7 -13.72 -16.42 -16.53
C VAL A 7 -13.61 -17.83 -17.09
N SER A 8 -14.29 -18.10 -18.21
CA SER A 8 -14.23 -19.41 -18.86
C SER A 8 -12.89 -19.61 -19.59
N ALA A 9 -12.21 -20.72 -19.34
CA ALA A 9 -11.07 -21.16 -20.15
C ALA A 9 -11.50 -21.72 -21.52
N CYS A 10 -12.80 -21.92 -21.79
CA CYS A 10 -13.33 -22.35 -23.08
C CYS A 10 -13.41 -21.18 -24.09
N GLN A 11 -12.30 -20.50 -24.32
CA GLN A 11 -12.19 -19.34 -25.20
C GLN A 11 -10.91 -19.37 -26.04
N PRO A 12 -10.80 -18.62 -27.15
CA PRO A 12 -9.61 -18.63 -28.02
C PRO A 12 -8.30 -18.23 -27.32
N GLN A 13 -8.37 -17.43 -26.25
CA GLN A 13 -7.22 -16.97 -25.46
C GLN A 13 -7.03 -17.79 -24.16
N SER A 14 -7.41 -19.07 -24.17
CA SER A 14 -7.40 -19.95 -22.98
C SER A 14 -6.04 -20.00 -22.28
N VAL A 15 -4.94 -20.08 -23.04
CA VAL A 15 -3.58 -20.11 -22.50
C VAL A 15 -3.25 -18.83 -21.75
N LEU A 16 -3.58 -17.66 -22.31
CA LEU A 16 -3.36 -16.38 -21.65
C LEU A 16 -4.21 -16.26 -20.38
N ALA A 17 -5.48 -16.66 -20.44
CA ALA A 17 -6.36 -16.66 -19.28
C ALA A 17 -5.83 -17.58 -18.17
N GLN A 18 -5.30 -18.76 -18.53
CA GLN A 18 -4.64 -19.65 -17.56
C GLN A 18 -3.42 -18.97 -16.95
N VAL A 19 -2.49 -18.45 -17.74
CA VAL A 19 -1.28 -17.78 -17.22
C VAL A 19 -1.61 -16.63 -16.25
N LEU A 20 -2.63 -15.83 -16.56
CA LEU A 20 -3.03 -14.69 -15.72
C LEU A 20 -3.84 -15.09 -14.49
N LEU A 21 -4.35 -16.32 -14.41
CA LEU A 21 -5.19 -16.79 -13.31
C LEU A 21 -4.59 -18.00 -12.57
N GLU A 22 -3.42 -18.50 -13.00
CA GLU A 22 -2.74 -19.68 -12.48
C GLU A 22 -2.22 -19.43 -11.06
N PRO A 23 -2.77 -20.09 -10.02
CA PRO A 23 -2.27 -19.96 -8.66
C PRO A 23 -0.93 -20.69 -8.44
N GLU A 24 -0.61 -21.70 -9.26
CA GLU A 24 0.60 -22.53 -9.10
C GLU A 24 1.37 -22.63 -10.42
N PRO A 25 2.11 -21.57 -10.83
CA PRO A 25 2.78 -21.56 -12.11
C PRO A 25 3.92 -22.59 -12.15
N GLU A 26 3.89 -23.48 -13.14
CA GLU A 26 5.00 -24.38 -13.45
C GLU A 26 6.05 -23.64 -14.30
N LEU A 27 7.28 -23.54 -13.79
CA LEU A 27 8.39 -22.86 -14.46
C LEU A 27 9.30 -23.89 -15.13
N GLU A 28 9.47 -23.81 -16.45
CA GLU A 28 10.43 -24.64 -17.19
C GLU A 28 11.87 -24.39 -16.73
N ASP A 29 12.20 -23.13 -16.46
CA ASP A 29 13.48 -22.72 -15.88
C ASP A 29 13.26 -21.54 -14.92
N THR A 30 13.96 -21.57 -13.80
CA THR A 30 13.99 -20.48 -12.82
C THR A 30 14.81 -19.29 -13.31
N LEU A 31 15.78 -19.51 -14.21
CA LEU A 31 16.60 -18.45 -14.83
C LEU A 31 15.79 -17.66 -15.85
N THR A 32 14.95 -16.75 -15.36
CA THR A 32 14.18 -15.81 -16.18
C THR A 32 14.76 -14.39 -16.10
N TYR A 33 14.44 -13.57 -17.11
CA TYR A 33 14.75 -12.14 -17.13
C TYR A 33 13.68 -11.29 -16.44
N ASP A 34 12.57 -11.91 -16.02
CA ASP A 34 11.39 -11.23 -15.50
C ASP A 34 10.88 -11.85 -14.18
N ILE A 35 9.77 -11.35 -13.65
CA ILE A 35 9.07 -11.94 -12.52
C ILE A 35 8.51 -13.32 -12.88
N THR A 36 8.35 -14.16 -11.87
CA THR A 36 7.97 -15.57 -12.02
C THR A 36 6.50 -15.85 -11.69
N ALA A 37 5.74 -14.83 -11.30
CA ALA A 37 4.31 -14.95 -11.03
C ALA A 37 3.55 -13.69 -11.42
N TRP A 38 2.36 -13.88 -12.02
CA TRP A 38 1.53 -12.82 -12.65
C TRP A 38 0.05 -12.92 -12.29
N ALA A 39 -0.31 -13.79 -11.35
CA ALA A 39 -1.70 -14.12 -11.06
C ALA A 39 -2.51 -12.90 -10.61
N LEU A 40 -3.43 -12.48 -11.48
CA LEU A 40 -4.28 -11.30 -11.31
C LEU A 40 -5.14 -11.34 -10.05
N PRO A 41 -5.70 -12.48 -9.59
CA PRO A 41 -6.47 -12.48 -8.35
C PRO A 41 -5.67 -11.94 -7.17
N TYR A 42 -4.39 -12.29 -7.06
CA TYR A 42 -3.54 -11.79 -5.99
C TYR A 42 -3.20 -10.31 -6.16
N ALA A 43 -2.93 -9.87 -7.40
CA ALA A 43 -2.68 -8.46 -7.72
C ALA A 43 -3.86 -7.54 -7.35
N TYR A 44 -5.09 -8.06 -7.46
CA TYR A 44 -6.32 -7.34 -7.13
C TYR A 44 -6.86 -7.64 -5.72
N GLY A 45 -6.22 -8.54 -4.95
CA GLY A 45 -6.71 -8.95 -3.62
C GLY A 45 -8.02 -9.74 -3.65
N LEU A 46 -8.34 -10.40 -4.76
CA LEU A 46 -9.59 -11.12 -4.96
C LEU A 46 -9.51 -12.56 -4.46
N LYS A 47 -10.61 -13.01 -3.84
CA LYS A 47 -10.81 -14.43 -3.58
C LYS A 47 -11.20 -15.13 -4.88
N ALA A 48 -10.37 -16.06 -5.33
CA ALA A 48 -10.60 -16.81 -6.56
C ALA A 48 -10.60 -18.32 -6.33
N TYR A 49 -11.29 -19.04 -7.21
CA TYR A 49 -11.35 -20.50 -7.24
C TYR A 49 -11.11 -21.00 -8.66
N ALA A 50 -10.38 -22.11 -8.78
CA ALA A 50 -10.23 -22.83 -10.04
C ALA A 50 -11.19 -24.03 -10.07
N SER A 51 -11.81 -24.28 -11.23
CA SER A 51 -12.66 -25.45 -11.46
C SER A 51 -12.31 -26.09 -12.80
N THR A 52 -12.19 -27.42 -12.81
CA THR A 52 -12.06 -28.21 -14.03
C THR A 52 -13.42 -28.47 -14.69
N GLN A 53 -14.53 -28.22 -13.97
CA GLN A 53 -15.87 -28.31 -14.50
C GLN A 53 -16.26 -27.00 -15.17
N ARG A 54 -16.80 -27.11 -16.38
CA ARG A 54 -17.40 -25.97 -17.06
C ARG A 54 -18.65 -25.52 -16.29
N LEU A 55 -18.61 -24.27 -15.85
CA LEU A 55 -19.76 -23.57 -15.31
C LEU A 55 -20.39 -22.78 -16.46
N ASP A 56 -21.65 -23.07 -16.77
CA ASP A 56 -22.44 -22.23 -17.66
C ASP A 56 -23.06 -21.11 -16.83
N SER A 57 -22.84 -19.87 -17.24
CA SER A 57 -23.40 -18.68 -16.59
C SER A 57 -24.25 -17.90 -17.59
N GLU A 58 -25.39 -17.39 -17.14
CA GLU A 58 -26.15 -16.43 -17.93
C GLU A 58 -25.39 -15.10 -17.98
N LYS A 59 -25.44 -14.40 -19.12
CA LYS A 59 -24.87 -13.06 -19.20
C LYS A 59 -25.66 -12.16 -18.25
N MET A 60 -24.95 -11.52 -17.33
CA MET A 60 -25.54 -10.46 -16.51
C MET A 60 -25.98 -9.35 -17.47
N GLU A 61 -27.25 -8.97 -17.45
CA GLU A 61 -27.68 -7.72 -18.09
C GLU A 61 -26.94 -6.58 -17.39
N GLU A 62 -26.34 -5.67 -18.15
CA GLU A 62 -25.71 -4.46 -17.60
C GLU A 62 -26.79 -3.70 -16.82
N GLU A 63 -26.78 -3.79 -15.49
CA GLU A 63 -27.64 -2.99 -14.63
C GLU A 63 -27.13 -1.54 -14.56
N THR A 64 -27.07 -0.87 -15.71
CA THR A 64 -26.77 0.57 -15.78
C THR A 64 -27.82 1.38 -15.01
N ALA A 65 -29.06 0.87 -14.92
CA ALA A 65 -30.17 1.51 -14.22
C ALA A 65 -30.07 1.45 -12.68
N TYR A 66 -29.42 0.44 -12.10
CA TYR A 66 -29.31 0.29 -10.64
C TYR A 66 -28.33 1.31 -10.03
N TRP A 67 -27.29 1.70 -10.78
CA TRP A 67 -26.29 2.69 -10.34
C TRP A 67 -26.80 4.14 -10.38
N GLU A 68 -27.65 4.49 -11.34
CA GLU A 68 -28.23 5.85 -11.44
C GLU A 68 -29.20 6.15 -10.28
N GLU A 69 -29.91 5.15 -9.74
CA GLU A 69 -30.83 5.33 -8.63
C GLU A 69 -30.10 5.61 -7.30
N LYS A 70 -28.95 4.96 -7.05
CA LYS A 70 -28.10 5.19 -5.87
C LYS A 70 -27.29 6.49 -5.89
N GLN A 71 -27.23 7.21 -7.01
CA GLN A 71 -26.54 8.50 -7.09
C GLN A 71 -27.40 9.69 -6.68
N LYS A 72 -28.69 9.50 -6.39
CA LYS A 72 -29.53 10.58 -5.86
C LYS A 72 -29.33 10.68 -4.34
N PRO A 73 -28.91 11.83 -3.81
CA PRO A 73 -28.95 12.06 -2.38
C PRO A 73 -30.40 11.93 -1.89
N ASP A 74 -30.66 11.02 -0.94
CA ASP A 74 -31.99 10.84 -0.34
C ASP A 74 -32.48 12.10 0.38
N THR A 75 -31.57 13.03 0.69
CA THR A 75 -31.84 14.26 1.44
C THR A 75 -31.21 15.49 0.79
N ILE A 76 -31.96 16.60 0.79
CA ILE A 76 -31.56 17.90 0.22
C ILE A 76 -30.40 18.54 1.01
N SER A 77 -30.15 18.08 2.25
CA SER A 77 -29.03 18.52 3.09
C SER A 77 -28.72 17.49 4.20
N PRO A 78 -27.92 16.45 3.92
CA PRO A 78 -27.59 15.43 4.90
C PRO A 78 -26.70 15.96 6.03
N TYR A 79 -26.68 15.32 7.19
CA TYR A 79 -25.74 15.65 8.27
C TYR A 79 -24.28 15.39 7.85
N ALA A 80 -24.04 14.21 7.28
CA ALA A 80 -22.75 13.78 6.77
C ALA A 80 -22.89 12.88 5.54
N TYR A 81 -21.80 12.80 4.77
CA TYR A 81 -21.58 11.78 3.76
C TYR A 81 -20.62 10.72 4.31
N LEU A 82 -20.92 9.46 4.05
CA LEU A 82 -20.11 8.31 4.46
C LEU A 82 -19.61 7.58 3.21
N ILE A 83 -18.34 7.23 3.21
CA ILE A 83 -17.68 6.49 2.12
C ILE A 83 -16.99 5.29 2.76
N GLU A 84 -17.48 4.10 2.47
CA GLU A 84 -16.78 2.87 2.85
C GLU A 84 -15.47 2.81 2.07
N TRP A 85 -14.39 2.47 2.77
CA TRP A 85 -13.06 2.50 2.20
C TRP A 85 -12.65 1.10 1.78
N SER A 86 -12.74 0.81 0.47
CA SER A 86 -12.54 -0.55 -0.05
C SER A 86 -11.91 -0.61 -1.43
N SER A 87 -11.74 0.52 -2.11
CA SER A 87 -11.31 0.56 -3.51
C SER A 87 -10.51 1.80 -3.87
N MET A 88 -9.80 1.72 -4.99
CA MET A 88 -9.14 2.88 -5.60
C MET A 88 -10.13 3.98 -6.02
N THR A 89 -11.40 3.65 -6.28
CA THR A 89 -12.43 4.66 -6.57
C THR A 89 -12.69 5.54 -5.35
N ASP A 90 -12.76 4.95 -4.15
CA ASP A 90 -12.92 5.67 -2.88
C ASP A 90 -11.73 6.60 -2.63
N ALA A 91 -10.51 6.11 -2.90
CA ALA A 91 -9.29 6.88 -2.75
C ALA A 91 -9.21 8.07 -3.72
N ARG A 92 -9.58 7.87 -5.01
CA ARG A 92 -9.67 8.97 -6.00
C ARG A 92 -10.72 10.00 -5.59
N PHE A 93 -11.84 9.55 -5.05
CA PHE A 93 -12.89 10.44 -4.57
C PHE A 93 -12.40 11.30 -3.40
N LEU A 94 -11.77 10.70 -2.38
CA LEU A 94 -11.15 11.43 -1.28
C LEU A 94 -10.08 12.41 -1.77
N ALA A 95 -9.19 11.96 -2.66
CA ALA A 95 -8.13 12.77 -3.25
C ALA A 95 -8.70 14.03 -3.95
N ALA A 96 -9.72 13.87 -4.77
CA ALA A 96 -10.40 14.96 -5.47
C ALA A 96 -11.06 15.96 -4.49
N LEU A 97 -11.67 15.47 -3.41
CA LEU A 97 -12.28 16.30 -2.38
C LEU A 97 -11.23 17.11 -1.60
N LEU A 98 -10.14 16.49 -1.16
CA LEU A 98 -9.04 17.16 -0.45
C LEU A 98 -8.38 18.23 -1.33
N ARG A 99 -8.22 17.98 -2.65
CA ARG A 99 -7.76 18.98 -3.62
C ARG A 99 -8.67 20.21 -3.66
N LYS A 100 -9.99 19.99 -3.65
CA LYS A 100 -11.03 21.03 -3.62
C LYS A 100 -11.21 21.69 -2.24
N GLY A 101 -10.44 21.28 -1.23
CA GLY A 101 -10.41 21.88 0.11
C GLY A 101 -11.54 21.39 1.03
N VAL A 102 -12.21 20.30 0.67
CA VAL A 102 -13.18 19.63 1.54
C VAL A 102 -12.41 18.93 2.65
N LYS A 103 -12.93 19.05 3.86
CA LYS A 103 -12.44 18.40 5.06
C LYS A 103 -13.13 17.06 5.26
N ALA A 104 -12.35 16.05 5.59
CA ALA A 104 -12.81 14.70 5.82
C ALA A 104 -12.13 14.13 7.08
N ARG A 105 -12.79 13.14 7.67
CA ARG A 105 -12.27 12.34 8.76
C ARG A 105 -12.31 10.87 8.38
N PHE A 106 -11.56 10.02 9.07
CA PHE A 106 -11.69 8.56 8.95
C PHE A 106 -12.02 7.93 10.30
N ALA A 107 -12.70 6.80 10.26
CA ALA A 107 -13.09 6.04 11.43
C ALA A 107 -11.97 5.11 11.91
N ASN A 108 -11.62 5.15 13.19
CA ASN A 108 -10.66 4.23 13.82
C ASN A 108 -11.30 2.97 14.41
N GLY A 109 -12.59 2.80 14.22
CA GLY A 109 -13.32 1.66 14.72
C GLY A 109 -14.61 1.47 13.95
N GLN A 110 -15.23 0.32 14.18
CA GLN A 110 -16.53 0.00 13.60
C GLN A 110 -17.65 0.79 14.29
N PHE A 111 -18.65 1.21 13.53
CA PHE A 111 -19.85 1.86 14.06
C PHE A 111 -21.09 1.50 13.23
N THR A 112 -22.27 1.76 13.77
CA THR A 112 -23.55 1.56 13.08
C THR A 112 -24.38 2.82 13.17
N ILE A 113 -24.94 3.27 12.05
CA ILE A 113 -25.80 4.44 11.99
C ILE A 113 -26.91 4.23 10.97
N GLU A 114 -28.13 4.59 11.34
CA GLU A 114 -29.34 4.41 10.51
C GLU A 114 -29.52 2.94 10.06
N GLY A 115 -29.17 1.99 10.93
CA GLY A 115 -29.30 0.55 10.69
C GLY A 115 -28.21 -0.05 9.79
N GLN A 116 -27.19 0.71 9.40
CA GLN A 116 -26.09 0.25 8.58
C GLN A 116 -24.75 0.28 9.33
N GLN A 117 -23.98 -0.80 9.21
CA GLN A 117 -22.65 -0.96 9.80
C GLN A 117 -21.56 -0.44 8.86
N TYR A 118 -20.54 0.20 9.43
CA TYR A 118 -19.40 0.79 8.74
C TYR A 118 -18.10 0.34 9.41
N GLU A 119 -17.12 -0.04 8.59
CA GLU A 119 -15.83 -0.57 9.03
C GLU A 119 -14.80 0.54 9.30
N PRO A 120 -13.72 0.24 10.06
CA PRO A 120 -12.56 1.13 10.18
C PRO A 120 -12.05 1.59 8.81
N GLY A 121 -11.58 2.83 8.74
CA GLY A 121 -11.20 3.51 7.50
C GLY A 121 -12.34 4.21 6.76
N THR A 122 -13.61 3.96 7.15
CA THR A 122 -14.75 4.70 6.58
C THR A 122 -14.52 6.20 6.67
N VAL A 123 -14.58 6.87 5.52
CA VAL A 123 -14.38 8.31 5.41
C VAL A 123 -15.69 9.03 5.69
N VAL A 124 -15.63 9.97 6.64
CA VAL A 124 -16.77 10.75 7.14
C VAL A 124 -16.57 12.21 6.76
N ILE A 125 -17.53 12.77 6.00
CA ILE A 125 -17.52 14.17 5.58
C ILE A 125 -18.74 14.86 6.19
N THR A 126 -18.52 15.52 7.32
CA THR A 126 -19.58 16.27 8.01
C THR A 126 -19.77 17.66 7.39
N ARG A 127 -21.02 18.14 7.35
CA ARG A 127 -21.27 19.55 7.01
C ARG A 127 -20.65 20.50 8.04
N ALA A 128 -20.57 20.07 9.30
CA ALA A 128 -20.05 20.85 10.40
C ALA A 128 -18.55 21.20 10.23
N ASP A 129 -17.72 20.24 9.83
CA ASP A 129 -16.29 20.48 9.55
C ASP A 129 -16.12 21.41 8.34
N ASN A 130 -17.05 21.36 7.39
CA ASN A 130 -17.03 22.11 6.14
C ASN A 130 -17.83 23.44 6.16
N ARG A 131 -18.33 23.87 7.33
CA ARG A 131 -19.20 25.07 7.48
C ARG A 131 -18.61 26.41 7.02
N LYS A 132 -17.28 26.48 6.83
CA LYS A 132 -16.60 27.68 6.29
C LYS A 132 -16.73 27.79 4.77
N MET A 133 -17.05 26.68 4.09
CA MET A 133 -17.35 26.66 2.66
C MET A 133 -18.81 27.04 2.46
N ASP A 134 -19.11 27.75 1.37
CA ASP A 134 -20.49 28.01 0.96
C ASP A 134 -21.26 26.69 0.78
N ALA A 135 -22.49 26.64 1.27
CA ALA A 135 -23.27 25.40 1.31
C ALA A 135 -23.68 24.92 -0.09
N GLY A 136 -23.95 25.83 -1.02
CA GLY A 136 -24.24 25.50 -2.42
C GLY A 136 -23.00 24.92 -3.10
N ARG A 137 -21.86 25.60 -2.94
CA ARG A 137 -20.56 25.13 -3.46
C ARG A 137 -20.17 23.76 -2.89
N PHE A 138 -20.36 23.52 -1.60
CA PHE A 138 -20.07 22.23 -0.99
C PHE A 138 -20.94 21.11 -1.60
N ASN A 139 -22.25 21.35 -1.74
CA ASN A 139 -23.17 20.40 -2.37
C ASN A 139 -22.77 20.12 -3.83
N GLU A 140 -22.41 21.15 -4.60
CA GLU A 140 -21.95 21.02 -5.98
C GLU A 140 -20.65 20.20 -6.08
N ILE A 141 -19.68 20.46 -5.20
CA ILE A 141 -18.42 19.69 -5.16
C ILE A 141 -18.71 18.21 -4.90
N MET A 142 -19.54 17.89 -3.90
CA MET A 142 -19.88 16.51 -3.57
C MET A 142 -20.59 15.81 -4.74
N ALA A 143 -21.65 16.43 -5.28
CA ALA A 143 -22.45 15.83 -6.34
C ALA A 143 -21.70 15.67 -7.67
N ASN A 144 -20.92 16.68 -8.07
CA ASN A 144 -20.18 16.62 -9.34
C ASN A 144 -19.02 15.64 -9.25
N THR A 145 -18.26 15.64 -8.15
CA THR A 145 -17.14 14.70 -7.98
C THR A 145 -17.65 13.26 -7.94
N ALA A 146 -18.81 13.02 -7.31
CA ALA A 146 -19.40 11.68 -7.25
C ALA A 146 -19.83 11.18 -8.63
N ARG A 147 -20.49 12.06 -9.41
CA ARG A 147 -20.90 11.75 -10.78
C ARG A 147 -19.68 11.51 -11.70
N GLU A 148 -18.66 12.36 -11.60
CA GLU A 148 -17.42 12.26 -12.39
C GLU A 148 -16.68 10.94 -12.15
N LEU A 149 -16.66 10.45 -10.91
CA LEU A 149 -15.92 9.26 -10.52
C LEU A 149 -16.78 8.00 -10.37
N GLY A 150 -18.09 8.09 -10.59
CA GLY A 150 -19.02 6.98 -10.37
C GLY A 150 -19.13 6.56 -8.89
N GLN A 151 -18.82 7.45 -7.95
CA GLN A 151 -18.82 7.15 -6.52
C GLN A 151 -20.24 7.19 -5.95
N PRO A 152 -20.76 6.13 -5.31
CA PRO A 152 -22.02 6.17 -4.60
C PRO A 152 -21.89 7.06 -3.34
N LEU A 153 -22.82 8.00 -3.18
CA LEU A 153 -22.87 8.88 -2.00
C LEU A 153 -23.85 8.32 -0.97
N ARG A 154 -23.34 7.74 0.12
CA ARG A 154 -24.19 7.41 1.28
C ARG A 154 -24.31 8.63 2.17
N THR A 155 -25.52 8.91 2.61
CA THR A 155 -25.81 10.08 3.44
C THR A 155 -26.51 9.66 4.71
N VAL A 156 -26.20 10.33 5.82
CA VAL A 156 -26.91 10.17 7.09
C VAL A 156 -27.55 11.48 7.51
N SER A 157 -28.70 11.41 8.18
CA SER A 157 -29.47 12.54 8.66
C SER A 157 -29.08 13.02 10.06
N THR A 158 -28.34 12.18 10.80
CA THR A 158 -27.91 12.41 12.18
C THR A 158 -26.42 12.11 12.38
N GLY A 159 -25.86 12.58 13.49
CA GLY A 159 -24.52 12.20 13.96
C GLY A 159 -24.53 11.17 15.10
N PHE A 160 -25.72 10.78 15.57
CA PHE A 160 -25.88 9.79 16.64
C PHE A 160 -25.85 8.37 16.06
N ALA A 161 -24.93 7.54 16.56
CA ALA A 161 -24.80 6.16 16.14
C ALA A 161 -25.80 5.26 16.91
N ASP A 162 -26.27 4.21 16.24
CA ASP A 162 -27.06 3.14 16.86
C ASP A 162 -26.19 2.28 17.77
N SER A 163 -24.93 2.05 17.38
CA SER A 163 -23.89 1.38 18.18
C SER A 163 -22.48 1.79 17.75
N GLY A 164 -21.50 1.62 18.63
CA GLY A 164 -20.13 2.10 18.42
C GLY A 164 -19.95 3.52 18.94
N PHE A 165 -19.59 4.46 18.07
CA PHE A 165 -19.34 5.85 18.45
C PHE A 165 -20.06 6.84 17.53
N ASP A 166 -20.42 7.99 18.08
CA ASP A 166 -21.05 9.08 17.35
C ASP A 166 -20.06 9.78 16.40
N LEU A 167 -20.58 10.39 15.34
CA LEU A 167 -19.79 11.14 14.34
C LEU A 167 -19.16 12.44 14.90
N GLY A 168 -19.42 12.78 16.16
CA GLY A 168 -18.78 13.90 16.87
C GLY A 168 -17.70 13.46 17.86
N SER A 169 -17.44 12.15 17.99
CA SER A 169 -16.50 11.60 18.97
C SER A 169 -15.03 11.74 18.55
N GLY A 170 -14.12 11.48 19.48
CA GLY A 170 -12.67 11.42 19.21
C GLY A 170 -12.23 10.20 18.39
N SER A 171 -13.14 9.26 18.11
CA SER A 171 -12.88 8.07 17.30
C SER A 171 -12.85 8.36 15.79
N LEU A 172 -13.14 9.60 15.39
CA LEU A 172 -12.95 10.11 14.03
C LEU A 172 -11.75 11.04 13.95
N GLU A 173 -10.69 10.59 13.28
CA GLU A 173 -9.47 11.35 13.09
C GLU A 173 -9.52 12.21 11.83
N PHE A 174 -8.90 13.39 11.89
CA PHE A 174 -8.89 14.33 10.78
C PHE A 174 -7.90 13.89 9.72
N ILE A 175 -8.32 13.88 8.46
CA ILE A 175 -7.42 13.61 7.34
C ILE A 175 -6.72 14.91 6.97
N GLU A 176 -5.47 15.06 7.40
CA GLU A 176 -4.61 16.15 6.97
C GLU A 176 -4.31 16.00 5.48
N LYS A 177 -4.67 17.03 4.71
CA LYS A 177 -4.42 17.07 3.26
C LYS A 177 -2.94 16.81 2.97
N PRO A 178 -2.59 15.71 2.26
CA PRO A 178 -1.20 15.44 1.94
C PRO A 178 -0.63 16.49 1.01
N ARG A 179 0.54 17.02 1.35
CA ARG A 179 1.42 17.84 0.50
C ARG A 179 2.70 17.03 0.33
N VAL A 180 2.79 16.38 -0.82
CA VAL A 180 3.71 15.25 -1.03
C VAL A 180 4.97 15.71 -1.76
N ALA A 181 6.11 15.57 -1.10
CA ALA A 181 7.41 15.60 -1.76
C ALA A 181 7.84 14.17 -2.13
N VAL A 182 8.51 14.01 -3.27
CA VAL A 182 9.10 12.72 -3.68
C VAL A 182 10.55 12.91 -4.11
N LEU A 183 11.43 12.00 -3.70
CA LEU A 183 12.82 12.04 -4.14
C LEU A 183 12.96 11.66 -5.62
N THR A 184 13.85 12.36 -6.33
CA THR A 184 14.20 12.09 -7.73
C THR A 184 15.64 12.49 -8.04
N GLY A 185 16.17 12.04 -9.17
CA GLY A 185 17.51 12.38 -9.63
C GLY A 185 18.57 11.36 -9.24
N GLU A 186 19.80 11.81 -9.01
CA GLU A 186 20.92 10.94 -8.63
C GLU A 186 20.57 10.11 -7.40
N LYS A 187 21.10 8.89 -7.35
CA LYS A 187 20.83 7.89 -6.30
C LYS A 187 19.38 7.38 -6.20
N THR A 188 18.42 7.94 -6.95
CA THR A 188 17.04 7.41 -7.03
C THR A 188 16.89 6.47 -8.22
N SER A 189 16.21 5.33 -8.03
CA SER A 189 15.80 4.46 -9.13
C SER A 189 14.80 5.18 -10.04
N ALA A 190 15.18 5.36 -11.30
CA ALA A 190 14.31 6.01 -12.30
C ALA A 190 12.98 5.24 -12.50
N ASN A 191 13.02 3.90 -12.40
CA ASN A 191 11.81 3.08 -12.51
C ASN A 191 10.89 3.29 -11.30
N SER A 192 11.42 3.22 -10.08
CA SER A 192 10.60 3.39 -8.86
C SER A 192 10.05 4.81 -8.73
N PHE A 193 10.83 5.84 -9.09
CA PHE A 193 10.29 7.19 -9.21
C PHE A 193 9.18 7.27 -10.28
N GLY A 194 9.36 6.63 -11.43
CA GLY A 194 8.36 6.56 -12.49
C GLY A 194 7.06 5.88 -12.06
N GLU A 195 7.14 4.82 -11.25
CA GLU A 195 5.99 4.12 -10.66
C GLU A 195 5.22 5.03 -9.69
N VAL A 196 5.92 5.71 -8.78
CA VAL A 196 5.31 6.68 -7.85
C VAL A 196 4.67 7.82 -8.66
N TRP A 197 5.38 8.40 -9.62
CA TRP A 197 4.87 9.49 -10.44
C TRP A 197 3.62 9.06 -11.23
N TYR A 198 3.67 7.90 -11.89
CA TYR A 198 2.53 7.33 -12.61
C TYR A 198 1.32 7.11 -11.68
N PHE A 199 1.54 6.55 -10.49
CA PHE A 199 0.48 6.34 -9.51
C PHE A 199 -0.20 7.66 -9.15
N PHE A 200 0.55 8.69 -8.79
CA PHE A 200 -0.02 9.98 -8.40
C PHE A 200 -0.74 10.68 -9.56
N GLU A 201 -0.17 10.67 -10.77
CA GLU A 201 -0.72 11.39 -11.92
C GLU A 201 -1.89 10.64 -12.58
N GLN A 202 -1.73 9.34 -12.84
CA GLN A 202 -2.65 8.56 -13.67
C GLN A 202 -3.64 7.76 -12.81
N CYS A 203 -3.19 7.19 -11.69
CA CYS A 203 -4.06 6.37 -10.84
C CYS A 203 -4.84 7.22 -9.83
N LEU A 204 -4.20 8.14 -9.13
CA LEU A 204 -4.82 8.90 -8.04
C LEU A 204 -5.34 10.28 -8.46
N ASP A 205 -4.77 10.88 -9.50
CA ASP A 205 -4.97 12.29 -9.87
C ASP A 205 -4.74 13.25 -8.68
N TYR A 206 -3.52 13.20 -8.15
CA TYR A 206 -3.10 13.98 -6.98
C TYR A 206 -1.70 14.58 -7.17
N PRO A 207 -1.46 15.83 -6.74
CA PRO A 207 -0.18 16.49 -6.97
C PRO A 207 0.95 15.90 -6.12
N LEU A 208 2.14 15.83 -6.72
CA LEU A 208 3.41 15.55 -6.06
C LEU A 208 4.44 16.63 -6.42
N PHE A 209 5.47 16.79 -5.60
CA PHE A 209 6.55 17.74 -5.80
C PHE A 209 7.90 16.99 -5.82
N PRO A 210 8.52 16.83 -7.00
CA PRO A 210 9.84 16.20 -7.09
C PRO A 210 10.92 17.08 -6.44
N ILE A 211 11.76 16.47 -5.61
CA ILE A 211 12.89 17.11 -4.95
C ILE A 211 14.13 16.21 -5.04
N LYS A 212 15.32 16.79 -4.98
CA LYS A 212 16.57 16.01 -5.02
C LYS A 212 17.01 15.58 -3.60
N PRO A 213 17.72 14.45 -3.46
CA PRO A 213 18.16 13.96 -2.15
C PRO A 213 19.09 14.92 -1.38
N ASP A 214 19.97 15.64 -2.08
CA ASP A 214 20.87 16.64 -1.51
C ASP A 214 20.13 17.82 -0.85
N GLN A 215 18.84 17.98 -1.14
CA GLN A 215 18.01 19.00 -0.53
C GLN A 215 17.48 18.58 0.85
N ILE A 216 17.47 17.28 1.21
CA ILE A 216 16.83 16.75 2.43
C ILE A 216 17.23 17.54 3.68
N SER A 217 18.51 17.79 3.89
CA SER A 217 19.02 18.49 5.09
C SER A 217 18.58 19.96 5.17
N GLY A 218 18.17 20.56 4.05
CA GLY A 218 17.79 21.97 3.92
C GLY A 218 16.34 22.21 3.45
N ILE A 219 15.47 21.19 3.44
CA ILE A 219 14.06 21.38 3.07
C ILE A 219 13.40 22.29 4.10
N GLU A 220 12.73 23.35 3.62
CA GLU A 220 11.71 24.03 4.41
C GLU A 220 10.52 23.10 4.56
N TYR A 221 10.60 22.23 5.56
CA TYR A 221 9.61 21.21 5.87
C TYR A 221 8.20 21.74 6.16
N SER A 222 7.99 23.06 6.17
CA SER A 222 6.66 23.68 6.25
C SER A 222 5.83 23.48 4.97
N ASP A 223 6.45 23.26 3.82
CA ASP A 223 5.76 23.16 2.54
C ASP A 223 5.14 21.78 2.29
N TYR A 224 5.67 20.74 2.97
CA TYR A 224 5.30 19.35 2.79
C TYR A 224 5.03 18.68 4.14
N ASN A 225 4.08 17.75 4.17
CA ASN A 225 3.82 16.89 5.34
C ASN A 225 4.00 15.40 5.04
N VAL A 226 4.29 15.04 3.79
CA VAL A 226 4.64 13.69 3.37
C VAL A 226 5.88 13.73 2.48
N LEU A 227 6.83 12.84 2.76
CA LEU A 227 8.02 12.60 1.95
C LEU A 227 8.00 11.14 1.49
N VAL A 228 7.99 10.92 0.19
CA VAL A 228 8.12 9.60 -0.42
C VAL A 228 9.57 9.41 -0.88
N MET A 229 10.21 8.35 -0.40
CA MET A 229 11.53 7.89 -0.84
C MET A 229 11.31 6.62 -1.68
N PRO A 230 11.26 6.73 -3.02
CA PRO A 230 11.25 5.57 -3.93
C PRO A 230 12.53 4.76 -3.76
N GLU A 231 12.59 3.56 -4.35
CA GLU A 231 13.81 2.75 -4.34
C GLU A 231 15.04 3.54 -4.84
N GLY A 232 16.19 3.30 -4.23
CA GLY A 232 17.40 4.07 -4.50
C GLY A 232 18.53 3.73 -3.53
N ASP A 233 19.72 4.22 -3.86
CA ASP A 233 20.96 4.06 -3.08
C ASP A 233 21.30 5.39 -2.39
N TYR A 234 20.51 5.77 -1.40
CA TYR A 234 20.65 7.06 -0.73
C TYR A 234 21.74 7.02 0.34
N GLU A 235 22.59 8.04 0.32
CA GLU A 235 23.55 8.32 1.38
C GLU A 235 23.06 9.55 2.15
N ILE A 236 22.59 9.35 3.38
CA ILE A 236 22.16 10.43 4.27
C ILE A 236 23.16 10.50 5.43
N ASP A 237 23.75 11.67 5.61
CA ASP A 237 24.66 11.95 6.71
C ASP A 237 23.91 12.09 8.06
N GLU A 238 24.66 12.17 9.16
CA GLU A 238 24.09 12.24 10.51
C GLU A 238 23.20 13.48 10.68
N ASP A 239 23.61 14.63 10.15
CA ASP A 239 22.83 15.87 10.18
C ASP A 239 21.50 15.73 9.41
N GLY A 240 21.53 15.10 8.23
CA GLY A 240 20.33 14.81 7.43
C GLY A 240 19.38 13.84 8.14
N ILE A 241 19.92 12.80 8.79
CA ILE A 241 19.15 11.86 9.62
C ILE A 241 18.50 12.58 10.81
N GLU A 242 19.24 13.44 11.51
CA GLU A 242 18.70 14.22 12.63
C GLU A 242 17.60 15.18 12.15
N SER A 243 17.82 15.87 11.03
CA SER A 243 16.86 16.80 10.43
C SER A 243 15.55 16.09 10.03
N LEU A 244 15.67 14.96 9.32
CA LEU A 244 14.54 14.12 8.92
C LEU A 244 13.79 13.57 10.15
N SER A 245 14.54 13.05 11.11
CA SER A 245 14.03 12.56 12.40
C SER A 245 13.25 13.64 13.16
N GLY A 246 13.78 14.86 13.21
CA GLY A 246 13.13 16.02 13.82
C GLY A 246 11.88 16.47 13.08
N TRP A 247 11.87 16.42 11.74
CA TRP A 247 10.69 16.72 10.93
C TRP A 247 9.54 15.73 11.20
N ILE A 248 9.84 14.42 11.22
CA ILE A 248 8.84 13.38 11.51
C ILE A 248 8.22 13.63 12.90
N ARG A 249 9.06 13.89 13.93
CA ARG A 249 8.59 14.21 15.29
C ARG A 249 7.59 15.38 15.34
N ARG A 250 7.71 16.34 14.42
CA ARG A 250 6.82 17.51 14.35
C ARG A 250 5.51 17.26 13.60
N GLY A 251 5.31 16.10 12.98
CA GLY A 251 4.11 15.76 12.21
C GLY A 251 4.40 15.40 10.75
N GLY A 252 5.67 15.35 10.34
CA GLY A 252 6.04 14.85 9.02
C GLY A 252 5.83 13.33 8.90
N ARG A 253 5.47 12.86 7.72
CA ARG A 253 5.32 11.42 7.45
C ARG A 253 6.28 10.98 6.35
N LEU A 254 7.13 10.01 6.67
CA LEU A 254 8.06 9.41 5.72
C LEU A 254 7.45 8.11 5.16
N ILE A 255 7.47 7.92 3.85
CA ILE A 255 7.14 6.65 3.19
C ILE A 255 8.40 6.20 2.43
N ALA A 256 9.11 5.21 2.96
CA ALA A 256 10.29 4.64 2.32
C ALA A 256 9.94 3.32 1.61
N ILE A 257 10.44 3.13 0.39
CA ILE A 257 10.10 2.00 -0.48
C ILE A 257 11.35 1.21 -0.86
N GLY A 258 11.32 -0.11 -0.67
CA GLY A 258 12.34 -1.07 -1.07
C GLY A 258 13.74 -0.69 -0.61
N SER A 259 14.69 -0.61 -1.54
CA SER A 259 16.09 -0.32 -1.24
C SER A 259 16.32 1.03 -0.53
N ALA A 260 15.36 1.97 -0.57
CA ALA A 260 15.45 3.22 0.16
C ALA A 260 15.58 3.04 1.68
N LEU A 261 15.06 1.93 2.22
CA LEU A 261 15.12 1.61 3.65
C LEU A 261 16.57 1.44 4.13
N ALA A 262 17.50 1.04 3.26
CA ALA A 262 18.91 0.84 3.63
C ALA A 262 19.57 2.14 4.11
N ALA A 263 19.09 3.31 3.67
CA ALA A 263 19.60 4.61 4.12
C ALA A 263 19.22 4.93 5.58
N LEU A 264 18.23 4.24 6.12
CA LEU A 264 17.67 4.43 7.47
C LEU A 264 18.06 3.28 8.42
N GLU A 265 18.58 2.17 7.89
CA GLU A 265 19.02 1.01 8.66
C GLU A 265 20.11 1.39 9.66
N GLY A 266 19.93 1.00 10.93
CA GLY A 266 20.89 1.28 12.01
C GLY A 266 21.07 2.76 12.37
N LYS A 267 20.26 3.67 11.81
CA LYS A 267 20.34 5.12 12.08
C LYS A 267 19.57 5.50 13.33
N GLU A 268 20.10 6.46 14.09
CA GLU A 268 19.46 6.89 15.33
C GLU A 268 18.03 7.41 15.11
N GLY A 269 17.09 6.81 15.84
CA GLY A 269 15.68 7.17 15.77
C GLY A 269 14.90 6.50 14.64
N PHE A 270 15.48 5.55 13.91
CA PHE A 270 14.78 4.65 13.00
C PHE A 270 14.96 3.21 13.50
N SER A 271 13.85 2.50 13.68
CA SER A 271 13.86 1.14 14.26
C SER A 271 14.08 0.05 13.21
N LEU A 272 14.84 0.34 12.15
CA LEU A 272 15.15 -0.60 11.06
C LEU A 272 16.42 -1.38 11.35
N SER A 273 16.30 -2.71 11.39
CA SER A 273 17.43 -3.63 11.53
C SER A 273 17.19 -4.90 10.71
N LYS A 274 18.25 -5.38 10.05
CA LYS A 274 18.24 -6.68 9.38
C LYS A 274 18.25 -7.86 10.34
N TYR A 275 18.66 -7.66 11.59
CA TYR A 275 18.79 -8.71 12.60
C TYR A 275 18.14 -8.30 13.91
N ALA A 276 17.63 -9.28 14.67
CA ALA A 276 16.94 -8.97 15.93
C ALA A 276 17.91 -8.68 17.08
N THR A 277 19.15 -9.20 16.98
CA THR A 277 20.23 -9.04 17.94
C THR A 277 21.58 -8.80 17.26
N GLU A 278 22.52 -8.20 17.98
CA GLU A 278 23.92 -8.05 17.51
C GLU A 278 24.60 -9.41 17.32
N GLU A 279 24.25 -10.41 18.14
CA GLU A 279 24.77 -11.79 18.03
C GLU A 279 24.35 -12.44 16.72
N GLU A 280 23.06 -12.35 16.34
CA GLU A 280 22.56 -12.81 15.04
C GLU A 280 23.25 -12.10 13.86
N GLU A 281 23.52 -10.80 14.00
CA GLU A 281 24.24 -10.03 12.98
C GLU A 281 25.68 -10.53 12.81
N GLU A 282 26.40 -10.75 13.91
CA GLU A 282 27.76 -11.29 13.91
C GLU A 282 27.80 -12.71 13.32
N GLU A 283 26.90 -13.59 13.75
CA GLU A 283 26.80 -14.96 13.22
C GLU A 283 26.54 -14.97 11.71
N ALA A 284 25.56 -14.19 11.24
CA ALA A 284 25.23 -14.09 9.82
C ALA A 284 26.40 -13.49 9.02
N ARG A 285 27.17 -12.57 9.61
CA ARG A 285 28.36 -12.01 8.98
C ARG A 285 29.47 -13.05 8.86
N GLU A 286 29.75 -13.81 9.92
CA GLU A 286 30.74 -14.89 9.90
C GLU A 286 30.35 -15.98 8.89
N GLU A 287 29.07 -16.37 8.84
CA GLU A 287 28.57 -17.36 7.88
C GLU A 287 28.74 -16.87 6.43
N ARG A 288 28.44 -15.60 6.15
CA ARG A 288 28.66 -14.99 4.84
C ARG A 288 30.14 -14.94 4.47
N GLU A 289 31.01 -14.59 5.40
CA GLU A 289 32.46 -14.58 5.17
C GLU A 289 32.97 -16.00 4.86
N ASN A 290 32.60 -17.00 5.66
CA ASN A 290 32.94 -18.40 5.43
C ASN A 290 32.43 -18.90 4.08
N THR A 291 31.17 -18.63 3.77
CA THR A 291 30.56 -18.97 2.47
C THR A 291 31.32 -18.30 1.32
N SER A 292 31.73 -17.03 1.47
CA SER A 292 32.52 -16.33 0.45
C SER A 292 33.88 -16.99 0.23
N LEU A 293 34.53 -17.44 1.31
CA LEU A 293 35.84 -18.09 1.27
C LEU A 293 35.77 -19.45 0.59
N ASP A 294 34.72 -20.21 0.84
CA ASP A 294 34.45 -21.52 0.22
C ASP A 294 34.14 -21.36 -1.28
N ARG A 295 33.37 -20.33 -1.65
CA ARG A 295 32.99 -20.06 -3.05
C ARG A 295 34.12 -19.54 -3.93
N ARG A 296 35.31 -19.22 -3.40
CA ARG A 296 36.45 -18.70 -4.21
C ARG A 296 36.95 -19.67 -5.28
N LEU A 297 36.74 -20.98 -5.06
CA LEU A 297 37.15 -22.03 -5.99
C LEU A 297 36.00 -22.55 -6.86
N ASP A 298 34.81 -21.96 -6.75
CA ASP A 298 33.68 -22.36 -7.57
C ASP A 298 33.98 -22.17 -9.05
N PRO A 299 33.74 -23.18 -9.91
CA PRO A 299 33.88 -23.03 -11.34
C PRO A 299 32.99 -21.91 -11.85
N PHE A 300 33.43 -21.15 -12.86
CA PHE A 300 32.57 -20.17 -13.52
C PHE A 300 31.24 -20.78 -14.02
N ALA A 301 31.30 -22.04 -14.48
CA ALA A 301 30.11 -22.82 -14.78
C ALA A 301 29.18 -22.95 -13.55
N GLY A 302 27.92 -22.56 -13.71
CA GLY A 302 26.92 -22.59 -12.64
C GLY A 302 26.80 -21.30 -11.82
N GLN A 303 27.54 -20.24 -12.14
CA GLN A 303 27.44 -18.95 -11.44
C GLN A 303 26.01 -18.41 -11.43
N SER A 304 25.30 -18.45 -12.56
CA SER A 304 23.90 -17.99 -12.65
C SER A 304 22.97 -18.77 -11.72
N ARG A 305 23.20 -20.09 -11.57
CA ARG A 305 22.41 -20.95 -10.68
C ARG A 305 22.69 -20.66 -9.20
N ARG A 306 23.94 -20.35 -8.84
CA ARG A 306 24.30 -19.93 -7.48
C ARG A 306 23.80 -18.52 -7.15
N TYR A 307 23.78 -17.63 -8.14
CA TYR A 307 23.20 -16.30 -7.96
C TYR A 307 21.70 -16.38 -7.70
N ILE A 308 20.97 -17.14 -8.53
CA ILE A 308 19.52 -17.20 -8.44
C ILE A 308 19.01 -17.94 -7.19
N SER A 309 19.83 -18.78 -6.56
CA SER A 309 19.47 -19.40 -5.26
C SER A 309 19.46 -18.39 -4.10
N GLN A 310 20.01 -17.19 -4.30
CA GLN A 310 20.08 -16.10 -3.33
C GLN A 310 19.21 -14.90 -3.74
N SER A 311 18.38 -15.05 -4.78
CA SER A 311 17.55 -13.96 -5.29
C SER A 311 16.08 -14.34 -5.35
N ILE A 312 15.25 -13.30 -5.41
CA ILE A 312 13.82 -13.39 -5.67
C ILE A 312 13.56 -12.48 -6.87
N PRO A 313 13.58 -13.02 -8.11
CA PRO A 313 13.36 -12.21 -9.31
C PRO A 313 11.98 -11.54 -9.34
N GLY A 314 11.01 -12.15 -8.66
CA GLY A 314 9.62 -11.70 -8.60
C GLY A 314 8.72 -12.87 -8.25
N ALA A 315 8.39 -13.03 -6.97
CA ALA A 315 7.49 -14.05 -6.48
C ALA A 315 6.42 -13.43 -5.58
N ILE A 316 5.26 -14.06 -5.51
CA ILE A 316 4.15 -13.58 -4.72
C ILE A 316 4.19 -14.27 -3.35
N PHE A 317 4.13 -13.48 -2.30
CA PHE A 317 4.09 -13.92 -0.91
C PHE A 317 2.78 -13.51 -0.28
N LYS A 318 2.07 -14.46 0.32
CA LYS A 318 0.93 -14.11 1.16
C LYS A 318 1.44 -13.54 2.48
N LEU A 319 0.93 -12.38 2.87
CA LEU A 319 1.29 -11.74 4.13
C LEU A 319 0.32 -12.12 5.24
N GLN A 320 0.82 -12.18 6.47
CA GLN A 320 0.00 -12.00 7.66
C GLN A 320 -0.19 -10.50 7.87
N LEU A 321 -1.44 -10.04 7.81
CA LEU A 321 -1.80 -8.62 7.79
C LEU A 321 -2.64 -8.27 9.03
N ASP A 322 -2.26 -7.23 9.75
CA ASP A 322 -3.07 -6.62 10.80
C ASP A 322 -4.05 -5.61 10.18
N THR A 323 -5.26 -6.08 9.88
CA THR A 323 -6.33 -5.28 9.26
C THR A 323 -6.91 -4.21 10.18
N SER A 324 -6.55 -4.20 11.48
CA SER A 324 -6.96 -3.18 12.43
C SER A 324 -6.10 -1.92 12.39
N HIS A 325 -4.92 -1.99 11.77
CA HIS A 325 -4.02 -0.85 11.63
C HIS A 325 -4.41 0.05 10.44
N PRO A 326 -4.33 1.40 10.52
CA PRO A 326 -4.75 2.30 9.44
C PRO A 326 -4.09 2.07 8.07
N LEU A 327 -2.88 1.52 8.06
CA LEU A 327 -2.17 1.12 6.83
C LEU A 327 -2.89 -0.03 6.07
N ALA A 328 -3.71 -0.82 6.75
CA ALA A 328 -4.41 -1.99 6.21
C ALA A 328 -5.94 -1.82 6.14
N TYR A 329 -6.49 -0.64 6.44
CA TYR A 329 -7.93 -0.40 6.32
C TYR A 329 -8.45 -0.71 4.90
N GLY A 330 -9.62 -1.37 4.84
CA GLY A 330 -10.23 -1.81 3.58
C GLY A 330 -9.56 -3.03 2.94
N LEU A 331 -8.54 -3.62 3.58
CA LEU A 331 -7.87 -4.84 3.13
C LEU A 331 -8.24 -6.01 4.03
N ASP A 332 -8.65 -7.12 3.42
CA ASP A 332 -8.87 -8.38 4.14
C ASP A 332 -7.64 -9.29 4.09
N THR A 333 -7.03 -9.40 2.91
CA THR A 333 -5.82 -10.18 2.66
C THR A 333 -4.90 -9.38 1.75
N TYR A 334 -3.60 -9.61 1.88
CA TYR A 334 -2.63 -9.01 1.00
C TYR A 334 -1.60 -10.03 0.52
N TYR A 335 -1.34 -9.99 -0.78
CA TYR A 335 -0.30 -10.76 -1.43
C TYR A 335 0.73 -9.76 -1.95
N SER A 336 1.95 -9.85 -1.45
CA SER A 336 3.04 -8.98 -1.85
C SER A 336 3.79 -9.56 -3.03
N LEU A 337 4.06 -8.74 -4.04
CA LEU A 337 4.99 -9.10 -5.10
C LEU A 337 6.40 -8.69 -4.66
N LYS A 338 7.19 -9.67 -4.24
CA LYS A 338 8.57 -9.46 -3.78
C LYS A 338 9.53 -9.62 -4.94
N THR A 339 10.30 -8.57 -5.24
CA THR A 339 11.23 -8.46 -6.38
C THR A 339 12.68 -8.25 -5.97
N SER A 340 12.97 -8.30 -4.66
CA SER A 340 14.31 -8.28 -4.09
C SER A 340 14.42 -9.34 -2.99
N SER A 341 15.66 -9.69 -2.62
CA SER A 341 15.95 -10.49 -1.43
C SER A 341 16.17 -9.61 -0.19
N ASP A 342 15.88 -8.31 -0.25
CA ASP A 342 15.97 -7.44 0.92
C ASP A 342 14.94 -7.88 1.97
N PHE A 343 15.40 -7.94 3.21
CA PHE A 343 14.59 -8.34 4.34
C PHE A 343 14.95 -7.51 5.57
N TYR A 344 14.00 -7.43 6.48
CA TYR A 344 14.19 -6.87 7.81
C TYR A 344 13.46 -7.78 8.79
N GLN A 345 14.08 -8.09 9.93
CA GLN A 345 13.40 -8.86 10.97
C GLN A 345 12.16 -8.11 11.47
N LEU A 346 11.28 -8.79 12.19
CA LEU A 346 10.17 -8.11 12.86
C LEU A 346 10.71 -6.99 13.76
N LEU A 347 10.32 -5.76 13.42
CA LEU A 347 10.94 -4.55 13.94
C LEU A 347 10.41 -4.22 15.34
N LYS A 348 11.31 -3.89 16.26
CA LYS A 348 10.95 -3.44 17.62
C LYS A 348 10.48 -1.98 17.58
N ASP A 349 9.61 -1.58 18.50
CA ASP A 349 9.07 -0.22 18.60
C ASP A 349 8.39 0.27 17.31
N THR A 350 7.80 -0.66 16.56
CA THR A 350 7.00 -0.40 15.37
C THR A 350 5.77 -1.31 15.35
N TRP A 351 4.77 -0.91 14.57
CA TRP A 351 3.69 -1.79 14.16
C TRP A 351 4.15 -2.62 12.95
N ASN A 352 4.33 -3.92 13.11
CA ASN A 352 4.61 -4.84 12.00
C ASN A 352 3.28 -5.20 11.30
N VAL A 353 2.74 -4.26 10.51
CA VAL A 353 1.40 -4.34 9.92
C VAL A 353 1.27 -5.53 8.96
N GLY A 354 2.29 -5.78 8.15
CA GLY A 354 2.32 -6.90 7.20
C GLY A 354 3.64 -7.63 7.30
N TYR A 355 3.62 -8.94 7.48
CA TYR A 355 4.85 -9.74 7.62
C TYR A 355 4.72 -11.14 6.99
N ILE A 356 5.87 -11.74 6.70
CA ILE A 356 6.00 -13.12 6.25
C ILE A 356 6.25 -14.00 7.48
N GLY A 357 5.44 -15.04 7.67
CA GLY A 357 5.60 -15.98 8.80
C GLY A 357 6.69 -17.04 8.57
N GLU A 358 6.83 -17.97 9.51
CA GLU A 358 7.84 -19.05 9.48
C GLU A 358 7.68 -20.02 8.30
N ALA A 359 6.45 -20.21 7.82
CA ALA A 359 6.12 -21.04 6.67
C ALA A 359 5.53 -20.17 5.54
N PRO A 360 6.37 -19.53 4.70
CA PRO A 360 5.89 -18.66 3.64
C PRO A 360 5.07 -19.41 2.59
N GLU A 361 3.87 -18.91 2.28
CA GLU A 361 3.12 -19.32 1.09
C GLU A 361 3.67 -18.53 -0.12
N VAL A 362 4.38 -19.23 -1.02
CA VAL A 362 5.09 -18.62 -2.16
C VAL A 362 4.51 -19.11 -3.47
N ILE A 363 4.31 -18.17 -4.39
CA ILE A 363 3.84 -18.44 -5.76
C ILE A 363 4.86 -17.85 -6.73
N GLY A 364 5.38 -18.71 -7.61
CA GLY A 364 6.56 -18.42 -8.42
C GLY A 364 7.84 -18.95 -7.77
N PHE A 365 8.98 -18.35 -8.10
CA PHE A 365 10.30 -18.79 -7.67
C PHE A 365 10.92 -17.83 -6.65
N ALA A 366 11.28 -18.39 -5.50
CA ALA A 366 12.21 -17.79 -4.54
C ALA A 366 13.42 -18.71 -4.38
N GLY A 367 14.62 -18.16 -4.50
CA GLY A 367 15.85 -18.92 -4.27
C GLY A 367 15.88 -19.51 -2.87
N SER A 368 16.37 -20.74 -2.71
CA SER A 368 16.32 -21.45 -1.43
C SER A 368 17.04 -20.73 -0.28
N GLY A 369 18.12 -20.00 -0.57
CA GLY A 369 18.81 -19.17 0.43
C GLY A 369 17.99 -17.94 0.80
N ALA A 370 17.49 -17.22 -0.22
CA ALA A 370 16.63 -16.05 0.01
C ALA A 370 15.33 -16.43 0.75
N LEU A 371 14.77 -17.62 0.48
CA LEU A 371 13.58 -18.11 1.16
C LEU A 371 13.81 -18.39 2.65
N GLU A 372 15.04 -18.76 3.04
CA GLU A 372 15.40 -18.92 4.44
C GLU A 372 15.47 -17.57 5.16
N ASP A 373 16.14 -16.59 4.54
CA ASP A 373 16.36 -15.26 5.09
C ASP A 373 15.05 -14.47 5.31
N ILE A 374 14.02 -14.69 4.48
CA ILE A 374 12.76 -13.94 4.55
C ILE A 374 11.74 -14.50 5.55
N LYS A 375 12.02 -15.62 6.22
CA LYS A 375 11.11 -16.16 7.25
C LYS A 375 11.05 -15.22 8.45
N ASN A 376 9.84 -14.98 8.97
CA ASN A 376 9.59 -14.09 10.11
C ASN A 376 10.10 -12.66 9.87
N THR A 377 9.89 -12.12 8.66
CA THR A 377 10.37 -10.78 8.29
C THR A 377 9.22 -9.80 8.07
N ALA A 378 9.47 -8.54 8.41
CA ALA A 378 8.54 -7.46 8.16
C ALA A 378 8.51 -7.11 6.67
N VAL A 379 7.32 -6.84 6.14
CA VAL A 379 7.11 -6.35 4.78
C VAL A 379 6.55 -4.93 4.78
N PHE A 380 5.57 -4.67 5.65
CA PHE A 380 5.02 -3.35 5.90
C PHE A 380 5.05 -3.05 7.38
N ALA A 381 5.68 -1.94 7.76
CA ALA A 381 5.76 -1.51 9.14
C ALA A 381 5.58 -0.01 9.30
N VAL A 382 5.08 0.41 10.46
CA VAL A 382 4.89 1.82 10.82
C VAL A 382 5.54 2.11 12.15
N GLN A 383 6.48 3.05 12.16
CA GLN A 383 7.11 3.57 13.37
C GLN A 383 6.51 4.93 13.72
N ASP A 384 5.74 4.98 14.80
CA ASP A 384 5.24 6.24 15.35
C ASP A 384 6.39 7.04 15.96
N LYS A 385 6.40 8.35 15.68
CA LYS A 385 7.48 9.22 16.11
C LYS A 385 6.97 10.64 16.33
N GLY A 386 6.72 10.97 17.59
CA GLY A 386 6.15 12.26 17.97
C GLY A 386 4.72 12.41 17.47
N ARG A 387 4.49 13.34 16.53
CA ARG A 387 3.17 13.55 15.88
C ARG A 387 3.10 13.03 14.44
N GLY A 388 4.16 12.38 13.97
CA GLY A 388 4.22 11.81 12.63
C GLY A 388 4.71 10.37 12.70
N ALA A 389 5.05 9.80 11.55
CA ALA A 389 5.52 8.42 11.47
C ALA A 389 6.50 8.19 10.32
N ALA A 390 7.30 7.14 10.46
CA ALA A 390 8.03 6.52 9.36
C ALA A 390 7.32 5.23 8.94
N ILE A 391 6.94 5.15 7.66
CA ILE A 391 6.26 4.01 7.06
C ILE A 391 7.28 3.29 6.17
N TYR A 392 7.51 2.02 6.48
CA TYR A 392 8.48 1.16 5.82
C TYR A 392 7.75 0.18 4.92
N LEU A 393 8.02 0.28 3.61
CA LEU A 393 7.49 -0.62 2.60
C LEU A 393 8.66 -1.40 2.01
N VAL A 394 8.99 -2.55 2.60
CA VAL A 394 10.13 -3.39 2.19
C VAL A 394 9.94 -3.91 0.77
N ASP A 395 8.72 -4.32 0.44
CA ASP A 395 8.33 -4.60 -0.93
C ASP A 395 7.68 -3.36 -1.54
N ASN A 396 7.89 -3.14 -2.84
CA ASN A 396 7.34 -1.99 -3.56
C ASN A 396 5.88 -2.26 -4.00
N PRO A 397 4.88 -1.62 -3.37
CA PRO A 397 3.47 -1.89 -3.69
C PRO A 397 3.04 -1.26 -5.03
N LEU A 398 3.88 -0.42 -5.65
CA LEU A 398 3.61 0.27 -6.90
C LEU A 398 4.35 -0.36 -8.09
N PHE A 399 5.03 -1.49 -7.89
CA PHE A 399 5.86 -2.13 -8.90
C PHE A 399 5.14 -2.25 -10.26
N ARG A 400 5.73 -1.65 -11.28
CA ARG A 400 5.23 -1.55 -12.67
C ARG A 400 3.78 -1.07 -12.82
N GLY A 401 3.16 -0.52 -11.77
CA GLY A 401 1.82 0.04 -11.80
C GLY A 401 0.67 -0.95 -12.09
N PHE A 402 0.85 -2.27 -11.91
CA PHE A 402 -0.22 -3.26 -12.15
C PHE A 402 -0.75 -3.95 -10.89
N TRP A 403 -0.06 -3.78 -9.75
CA TRP A 403 -0.48 -4.35 -8.47
C TRP A 403 -1.58 -3.49 -7.82
N GLU A 404 -2.84 -3.69 -8.21
CA GLU A 404 -3.96 -2.81 -7.79
C GLU A 404 -4.17 -2.78 -6.27
N ASN A 405 -4.04 -3.92 -5.60
CA ASN A 405 -4.14 -3.98 -4.13
C ASN A 405 -2.99 -3.20 -3.47
N GLY A 406 -1.80 -3.21 -4.07
CA GLY A 406 -0.65 -2.42 -3.63
C GLY A 406 -0.87 -0.92 -3.78
N LYS A 407 -1.47 -0.48 -4.88
CA LYS A 407 -1.90 0.93 -5.06
C LYS A 407 -2.86 1.37 -3.96
N PHE A 408 -3.80 0.51 -3.57
CA PHE A 408 -4.74 0.82 -2.51
C PHE A 408 -4.08 0.86 -1.13
N LEU A 409 -3.15 -0.05 -0.83
CA LEU A 409 -2.30 0.01 0.38
C LEU A 409 -1.48 1.31 0.42
N PHE A 410 -0.96 1.76 -0.72
CA PHE A 410 -0.25 3.04 -0.80
C PHE A 410 -1.17 4.24 -0.51
N CYS A 411 -2.46 4.18 -0.89
CA CYS A 411 -3.45 5.18 -0.48
C CYS A 411 -3.61 5.23 1.04
N ASN A 412 -3.60 4.08 1.73
CA ASN A 412 -3.65 4.04 3.19
C ASN A 412 -2.42 4.70 3.82
N ALA A 413 -1.23 4.41 3.28
CA ALA A 413 0.02 5.07 3.72
C ALA A 413 -0.07 6.60 3.55
N LEU A 414 -0.66 7.06 2.45
CA LEU A 414 -0.79 8.48 2.12
C LEU A 414 -1.86 9.19 2.97
N PHE A 415 -3.03 8.59 3.15
CA PHE A 415 -4.20 9.27 3.69
C PHE A 415 -4.56 8.94 5.13
N PHE A 416 -4.02 7.87 5.72
CA PHE A 416 -4.37 7.44 7.08
C PHE A 416 -3.16 7.20 7.97
N ALA A 417 -2.21 6.37 7.54
CA ALA A 417 -1.11 5.94 8.40
C ALA A 417 -0.29 7.14 8.96
N GLY A 418 -0.01 7.08 10.27
CA GLY A 418 0.84 8.04 10.97
C GLY A 418 0.23 9.42 11.21
N GLN A 419 -1.10 9.54 11.27
CA GLN A 419 -1.82 10.79 11.56
C GLN A 419 -2.33 10.90 12.99
#